data_AF-A0A8S1CIT3-F1
#
_entry.id   AF-A0A8S1CIT3-F1
#
_cell.length_a   1.000
_cell.length_b   1.000
_cell.length_c   1.000
_cell.angle_alpha   90.00
_cell.angle_beta   90.00
_cell.angle_gamma   90.00
#
_symmetry.space_group_name_H-M   'P 1'
#
loop_
_entity.id
_entity.type
_entity.pdbx_description
1 polymer ?
#
loop_
_entity_poly.entity_id
_entity_poly.type
_entity_poly.pdbx_seq_one_letter_code
_entity_poly.pdbx_strand_id
1 'polypeptide(L)'
;MAAARGTLVYLLAVLSYSCIRCFVLEGSQSSYAQFHKWNAGLNGSLEFEFKTEIPNGLLLYTDDGGTYDFFEIKLVEGALRLRYNLGGGAQMLTVGRDLHDGHWHKVHVRRRHERTSLTVDQVTQSKTSRGKEFHFGNLATNSDVFIGGMPSWYNTRLTLLALPSVIFEPRFGGSIRNLVYASEDGVPRRQEMKMKDFKGVRGNSSDACEDHDPCQHGGICISTDSGPICECRNLDYEGAYCEKELKIKEYDEDSSPYMTRILSDVRSK
;
A
#
# COMPACT_ATOMS: atom_id res chain seq x y z
N MET A 1 43.09 27.01 50.70
CA MET A 1 41.72 26.67 50.28
C MET A 1 41.75 26.39 48.79
N ALA A 2 41.56 25.13 48.43
CA ALA A 2 41.91 24.58 47.12
C ALA A 2 40.82 24.80 46.06
N ALA A 3 41.30 25.04 44.84
CA ALA A 3 40.65 25.28 43.56
C ALA A 3 39.30 24.58 43.31
N ALA A 4 38.35 25.38 42.82
CA ALA A 4 37.15 24.93 42.10
C ALA A 4 37.56 24.14 40.85
N ARG A 5 37.09 22.89 40.76
CA ARG A 5 37.13 22.09 39.53
C ARG A 5 35.71 21.97 39.00
N GLY A 6 35.44 22.74 37.94
CA GLY A 6 34.23 22.61 37.15
C GLY A 6 34.22 21.28 36.41
N THR A 7 33.18 20.49 36.64
CA THR A 7 32.86 19.31 35.83
C THR A 7 32.04 19.78 34.64
N LEU A 8 32.70 19.96 33.50
CA LEU A 8 32.05 20.14 32.20
C LEU A 8 31.40 18.79 31.84
N VAL A 9 30.10 18.66 32.03
CA VAL A 9 29.33 17.51 31.55
C VAL A 9 29.18 17.67 30.03
N TYR A 10 29.97 16.91 29.27
CA TYR A 10 29.77 16.78 27.84
C TYR A 10 28.45 16.05 27.59
N LEU A 11 27.42 16.80 27.22
CA LEU A 11 26.19 16.30 26.63
C LEU A 11 26.55 15.71 25.26
N LEU A 12 26.90 14.43 25.21
CA LEU A 12 26.83 13.66 23.98
C LEU A 12 25.35 13.51 23.64
N ALA A 13 24.82 14.49 22.90
CA ALA A 13 23.60 14.30 22.14
C ALA A 13 23.89 13.18 21.12
N VAL A 14 23.66 11.93 21.54
CA VAL A 14 23.48 10.85 20.60
C VAL A 14 22.25 11.26 19.81
N LEU A 15 22.47 11.78 18.60
CA LEU A 15 21.43 11.84 17.59
C LEU A 15 21.05 10.39 17.33
N SER A 16 20.13 9.86 18.15
CA SER A 16 19.33 8.72 17.79
C SER A 16 18.53 9.17 16.59
N TYR A 17 19.12 9.04 15.40
CA TYR A 17 18.36 8.94 14.18
C TYR A 17 17.35 7.84 14.44
N SER A 18 16.10 8.22 14.74
CA SER A 18 14.99 7.28 14.84
C SER A 18 14.99 6.52 13.53
N CYS A 19 15.52 5.30 13.57
CA CYS A 19 15.67 4.46 12.41
C CYS A 19 14.27 4.01 11.99
N ILE A 20 13.89 4.35 10.77
CA ILE A 20 12.54 4.16 10.27
C ILE A 20 12.40 2.76 9.73
N ARG A 21 11.22 2.21 9.97
CA ARG A 21 11.07 0.80 10.20
C ARG A 21 10.38 0.18 9.00
N CYS A 22 11.07 -0.79 8.44
CA CYS A 22 10.77 -1.48 7.21
C CYS A 22 11.32 -2.90 7.38
N PHE A 23 10.82 -3.84 6.60
CA PHE A 23 11.52 -5.10 6.45
C PHE A 23 12.42 -5.04 5.22
N VAL A 24 13.60 -5.64 5.34
CA VAL A 24 14.57 -5.69 4.27
C VAL A 24 14.57 -7.10 3.70
N LEU A 25 14.27 -7.21 2.42
CA LEU A 25 14.44 -8.43 1.64
C LEU A 25 15.87 -8.47 1.12
N GLU A 26 16.57 -9.58 1.35
CA GLU A 26 17.95 -9.75 0.91
C GLU A 26 18.09 -9.88 -0.62
N GLY A 27 16.99 -10.23 -1.33
CA GLY A 27 17.03 -10.53 -2.76
C GLY A 27 17.66 -11.90 -3.08
N SER A 28 17.87 -12.76 -2.09
CA SER A 28 18.31 -14.15 -2.33
C SER A 28 17.22 -14.95 -3.03
N GLN A 29 17.58 -16.04 -3.73
CA GLN A 29 16.64 -16.83 -4.55
C GLN A 29 15.40 -17.34 -3.81
N SER A 30 15.52 -17.53 -2.49
CA SER A 30 14.43 -17.96 -1.63
C SER A 30 13.80 -16.82 -0.82
N SER A 31 14.13 -15.57 -1.10
CA SER A 31 13.65 -14.42 -0.34
C SER A 31 12.19 -14.12 -0.68
N TYR A 32 11.33 -14.04 0.34
CA TYR A 32 9.92 -13.62 0.23
C TYR A 32 9.36 -13.27 1.60
N ALA A 33 8.27 -12.51 1.60
CA ALA A 33 7.39 -12.28 2.74
C ALA A 33 5.94 -12.58 2.36
N GLN A 34 5.21 -13.30 3.22
CA GLN A 34 3.83 -13.71 2.98
C GLN A 34 2.86 -13.01 3.94
N PHE A 35 1.83 -12.36 3.39
CA PHE A 35 0.79 -11.64 4.12
C PHE A 35 -0.59 -12.23 3.84
N HIS A 36 -1.59 -11.81 4.61
CA HIS A 36 -2.96 -12.26 4.42
C HIS A 36 -3.48 -11.98 3.00
N LYS A 37 -4.42 -12.83 2.57
CA LYS A 37 -5.11 -12.75 1.28
C LYS A 37 -5.80 -11.39 1.11
N TRP A 38 -5.69 -10.82 -0.09
CA TRP A 38 -6.42 -9.63 -0.49
C TRP A 38 -7.69 -10.01 -1.25
N ASN A 39 -8.85 -9.49 -0.81
CA ASN A 39 -10.12 -9.69 -1.51
C ASN A 39 -10.46 -8.48 -2.39
N ALA A 40 -9.81 -8.37 -3.55
CA ALA A 40 -9.98 -7.24 -4.46
C ALA A 40 -11.39 -7.15 -5.10
N GLY A 41 -12.16 -8.25 -5.12
CA GLY A 41 -13.56 -8.30 -5.58
C GLY A 41 -13.78 -7.57 -6.90
N LEU A 42 -14.72 -6.62 -6.93
CA LEU A 42 -14.86 -5.64 -8.02
C LEU A 42 -14.19 -4.29 -7.75
N ASN A 43 -13.98 -3.93 -6.48
CA ASN A 43 -13.37 -2.67 -6.07
C ASN A 43 -12.32 -2.96 -4.99
N GLY A 44 -11.13 -2.39 -5.14
CA GLY A 44 -10.08 -2.59 -4.15
C GLY A 44 -8.93 -1.65 -4.39
N SER A 45 -8.08 -1.52 -3.38
CA SER A 45 -6.80 -0.84 -3.50
C SER A 45 -5.70 -1.63 -2.82
N LEU A 46 -4.49 -1.44 -3.31
CA LEU A 46 -3.27 -1.96 -2.73
C LEU A 46 -2.22 -0.87 -2.76
N GLU A 47 -1.59 -0.63 -1.63
CA GLU A 47 -0.62 0.43 -1.41
C GLU A 47 0.57 -0.10 -0.61
N PHE A 48 1.77 0.32 -0.99
CA PHE A 48 3.00 0.06 -0.25
C PHE A 48 4.08 1.05 -0.68
N GLU A 49 5.14 1.13 0.11
CA GLU A 49 6.35 1.88 -0.25
C GLU A 49 7.54 0.94 -0.39
N PHE A 50 8.40 1.22 -1.36
CA PHE A 50 9.64 0.47 -1.57
C PHE A 50 10.84 1.39 -1.74
N LYS A 51 12.02 0.87 -1.42
CA LYS A 51 13.32 1.51 -1.63
C LYS A 51 14.34 0.48 -2.08
N THR A 52 15.06 0.74 -3.17
CA THR A 52 16.08 -0.17 -3.71
C THR A 52 17.09 0.57 -4.57
N GLU A 53 18.25 -0.08 -4.80
CA GLU A 53 19.24 0.29 -5.83
C GLU A 53 19.26 -0.73 -6.98
N ILE A 54 18.40 -1.75 -6.92
CA ILE A 54 18.34 -2.84 -7.91
C ILE A 54 17.23 -2.54 -8.92
N PRO A 55 17.55 -2.45 -10.24
CA PRO A 55 16.59 -2.01 -11.25
C PRO A 55 15.55 -3.07 -11.65
N ASN A 56 15.71 -4.32 -11.22
CA ASN A 56 14.84 -5.44 -11.58
C ASN A 56 14.49 -6.28 -10.35
N GLY A 57 13.22 -6.62 -10.17
CA GLY A 57 12.80 -7.46 -9.05
C GLY A 57 11.28 -7.53 -8.89
N LEU A 58 10.78 -8.71 -8.52
CA LEU A 58 9.39 -8.94 -8.17
C LEU A 58 9.05 -8.27 -6.83
N LEU A 59 8.20 -7.25 -6.87
CA LEU A 59 7.74 -6.56 -5.66
C LEU A 59 6.56 -7.27 -5.04
N LEU A 60 5.56 -7.68 -5.83
CA LEU A 60 4.34 -8.27 -5.33
C LEU A 60 3.73 -9.29 -6.29
N TYR A 61 3.18 -10.37 -5.73
CA TYR A 61 2.31 -11.31 -6.43
C TYR A 61 1.13 -11.75 -5.58
N THR A 62 -0.06 -11.84 -6.19
CA THR A 62 -1.22 -12.54 -5.63
C THR A 62 -2.14 -13.00 -6.78
N ASP A 63 -2.90 -14.06 -6.57
CA ASP A 63 -3.85 -14.60 -7.54
C ASP A 63 -5.10 -15.19 -6.90
N ASP A 64 -6.04 -15.65 -7.74
CA ASP A 64 -7.33 -16.22 -7.35
C ASP A 64 -7.27 -17.68 -6.86
N GLY A 65 -6.07 -18.21 -6.58
CA GLY A 65 -5.86 -19.60 -6.22
C GLY A 65 -5.43 -20.50 -7.38
N GLY A 66 -4.82 -19.92 -8.41
CA GLY A 66 -4.21 -20.67 -9.51
C GLY A 66 -5.04 -20.77 -10.78
N THR A 67 -6.12 -20.00 -10.90
CA THR A 67 -7.08 -20.13 -12.00
C THR A 67 -6.70 -19.20 -13.15
N TYR A 68 -7.08 -17.93 -13.11
CA TYR A 68 -6.89 -17.00 -14.23
C TYR A 68 -6.47 -15.60 -13.78
N ASP A 69 -6.95 -15.15 -12.62
CA ASP A 69 -6.79 -13.78 -12.19
C ASP A 69 -5.58 -13.60 -11.30
N PHE A 70 -4.80 -12.56 -11.57
CA PHE A 70 -3.59 -12.27 -10.82
C PHE A 70 -3.27 -10.78 -10.83
N PHE A 71 -2.46 -10.37 -9.86
CA PHE A 71 -1.72 -9.11 -9.85
C PHE A 71 -0.22 -9.42 -9.67
N GLU A 72 0.60 -8.94 -10.60
CA GLU A 72 2.07 -8.97 -10.54
C GLU A 72 2.58 -7.53 -10.61
N ILE A 73 3.35 -7.11 -9.61
CA ILE A 73 4.05 -5.82 -9.60
C ILE A 73 5.54 -6.08 -9.54
N LYS A 74 6.30 -5.48 -10.44
CA LYS A 74 7.76 -5.63 -10.51
C LYS A 74 8.46 -4.41 -11.05
N LEU A 75 9.74 -4.28 -10.72
CA LEU A 75 10.65 -3.37 -11.39
C LEU A 75 11.20 -4.04 -12.65
N VAL A 76 11.24 -3.27 -13.74
CA VAL A 76 11.91 -3.65 -14.99
C VAL A 76 12.70 -2.44 -15.46
N GLU A 77 14.02 -2.55 -15.46
CA GLU A 77 14.94 -1.48 -15.87
C GLU A 77 14.65 -0.15 -15.16
N GLY A 78 14.33 -0.21 -13.85
CA GLY A 78 14.04 0.97 -13.04
C GLY A 78 12.64 1.57 -13.23
N ALA A 79 11.78 1.02 -14.08
CA ALA A 79 10.38 1.40 -14.19
C ALA A 79 9.47 0.40 -13.46
N LEU A 80 8.40 0.90 -12.82
CA LEU A 80 7.44 0.04 -12.14
C LEU A 80 6.41 -0.49 -13.13
N ARG A 81 6.25 -1.80 -13.20
CA ARG A 81 5.31 -2.48 -14.09
C ARG A 81 4.28 -3.26 -13.29
N LEU A 82 3.00 -2.94 -13.52
CA LEU A 82 1.87 -3.73 -13.06
C LEU A 82 1.36 -4.57 -14.23
N ARG A 83 1.33 -5.90 -14.06
CA ARG A 83 0.64 -6.83 -14.94
C ARG A 83 -0.50 -7.48 -14.17
N TYR A 84 -1.68 -7.54 -14.76
CA TYR A 84 -2.85 -8.10 -14.09
C TYR A 84 -3.80 -8.78 -15.06
N ASN A 85 -4.57 -9.75 -14.58
CA ASN A 85 -5.66 -10.37 -15.31
C ASN A 85 -6.92 -10.40 -14.42
N LEU A 86 -8.07 -10.12 -15.01
CA LEU A 86 -9.39 -10.03 -14.39
C LEU A 86 -10.42 -10.65 -15.34
N GLY A 87 -10.23 -11.91 -15.73
CA GLY A 87 -11.07 -12.67 -16.67
C GLY A 87 -10.94 -12.31 -18.16
N GLY A 88 -10.68 -11.05 -18.47
CA GLY A 88 -10.62 -10.50 -19.83
C GLY A 88 -9.32 -10.69 -20.62
N GLY A 89 -8.31 -11.31 -20.00
CA GLY A 89 -6.95 -11.40 -20.53
C GLY A 89 -6.01 -10.36 -19.92
N ALA A 90 -4.71 -10.68 -19.91
CA ALA A 90 -3.71 -9.90 -19.20
C ALA A 90 -3.55 -8.48 -19.75
N GLN A 91 -3.52 -7.51 -18.85
CA GLN A 91 -3.24 -6.10 -19.09
C GLN A 91 -1.92 -5.70 -18.42
N MET A 92 -1.36 -4.58 -18.86
CA MET A 92 -0.09 -4.06 -18.34
C MET A 92 -0.08 -2.53 -18.29
N LEU A 93 0.38 -1.98 -17.17
CA LEU A 93 0.65 -0.56 -16.93
C LEU A 93 2.13 -0.39 -16.57
N THR A 94 2.75 0.73 -16.95
CA THR A 94 4.16 1.01 -16.60
C THR A 94 4.34 2.48 -16.26
N VAL A 95 4.83 2.76 -15.06
CA VAL A 95 4.94 4.10 -14.50
C VAL A 95 6.35 4.34 -13.99
N GLY A 96 6.84 5.56 -14.18
CA GLY A 96 8.15 5.99 -13.69
C GLY A 96 9.33 5.43 -14.49
N ARG A 97 10.51 5.84 -14.05
CA ARG A 97 11.83 5.42 -14.51
C ARG A 97 12.81 5.71 -13.38
N ASP A 98 13.96 5.06 -13.39
CA ASP A 98 15.03 5.28 -12.41
C ASP A 98 14.55 5.17 -10.94
N LEU A 99 13.50 4.38 -10.67
CA LEU A 99 12.91 4.17 -9.34
C LEU A 99 13.79 3.29 -8.41
N HIS A 100 15.04 3.10 -8.79
CA HIS A 100 16.07 2.36 -8.06
C HIS A 100 17.16 3.34 -7.59
N ASP A 101 16.77 4.56 -7.27
CA ASP A 101 17.64 5.67 -6.90
C ASP A 101 18.03 5.68 -5.41
N GLY A 102 17.65 4.64 -4.67
CA GLY A 102 17.88 4.55 -3.23
C GLY A 102 16.92 5.39 -2.39
N HIS A 103 15.85 5.96 -2.94
CA HIS A 103 14.81 6.67 -2.21
C HIS A 103 13.51 5.87 -2.07
N TRP A 104 12.66 6.31 -1.14
CA TRP A 104 11.33 5.72 -0.95
C TRP A 104 10.37 6.19 -2.04
N HIS A 105 9.72 5.24 -2.70
CA HIS A 105 8.66 5.48 -3.67
C HIS A 105 7.34 4.88 -3.18
N LYS A 106 6.25 5.66 -3.29
CA LYS A 106 4.89 5.23 -2.91
C LYS A 106 4.18 4.63 -4.10
N VAL A 107 3.73 3.39 -3.98
CA VAL A 107 2.98 2.66 -5.01
C VAL A 107 1.53 2.52 -4.58
N HIS A 108 0.60 2.90 -5.44
CA HIS A 108 -0.82 2.72 -5.21
C HIS A 108 -1.51 2.14 -6.45
N VAL A 109 -1.96 0.89 -6.32
CA VAL A 109 -2.85 0.25 -7.28
C VAL A 109 -4.27 0.47 -6.82
N ARG A 110 -5.08 1.11 -7.67
CA ARG A 110 -6.50 1.30 -7.41
C ARG A 110 -7.32 0.66 -8.51
N ARG A 111 -8.27 -0.17 -8.10
CA ARG A 111 -9.23 -0.82 -8.97
C ARG A 111 -10.64 -0.32 -8.68
N ARG A 112 -11.37 0.00 -9.75
CA ARG A 112 -12.78 0.32 -9.73
C ARG A 112 -13.44 -0.40 -10.90
N HIS A 113 -14.13 -1.50 -10.62
CA HIS A 113 -14.76 -2.39 -11.61
C HIS A 113 -13.76 -2.83 -12.69
N GLU A 114 -13.99 -2.47 -13.95
CA GLU A 114 -13.14 -2.77 -15.10
C GLU A 114 -11.91 -1.86 -15.22
N ARG A 115 -11.89 -0.73 -14.49
CA ARG A 115 -10.79 0.23 -14.55
C ARG A 115 -9.76 -0.05 -13.46
N THR A 116 -8.51 -0.26 -13.86
CA THR A 116 -7.36 -0.38 -12.97
C THR A 116 -6.42 0.79 -13.22
N SER A 117 -5.88 1.35 -12.14
CA SER A 117 -4.90 2.42 -12.15
C SER A 117 -3.68 2.06 -11.30
N LEU A 118 -2.51 2.45 -11.78
CA LEU A 118 -1.24 2.36 -11.10
C LEU A 118 -0.74 3.80 -10.90
N THR A 119 -0.50 4.18 -9.66
CA THR A 119 0.14 5.44 -9.30
C THR A 119 1.46 5.14 -8.63
N VAL A 120 2.51 5.84 -9.07
CA VAL A 120 3.81 5.87 -8.40
C VAL A 120 4.12 7.31 -8.08
N ASP A 121 4.29 7.59 -6.80
CA ASP A 121 4.40 8.93 -6.23
C ASP A 121 3.20 9.80 -6.67
N GLN A 122 3.39 10.68 -7.66
CA GLN A 122 2.36 11.58 -8.19
C GLN A 122 1.95 11.26 -9.63
N VAL A 123 2.54 10.23 -10.24
CA VAL A 123 2.30 9.88 -11.64
C VAL A 123 1.37 8.69 -11.74
N THR A 124 0.24 8.87 -12.42
CA THR A 124 -0.78 7.83 -12.58
C THR A 124 -0.91 7.39 -14.03
N GLN A 125 -1.02 6.08 -14.24
CA GLN A 125 -1.55 5.47 -15.46
C GLN A 125 -2.78 4.62 -15.14
N SER A 126 -3.65 4.44 -16.13
CA SER A 126 -4.83 3.61 -15.97
C SER A 126 -5.23 2.93 -17.27
N LYS A 127 -5.84 1.75 -17.14
CA LYS A 127 -6.42 0.99 -18.25
C LYS A 127 -7.79 0.45 -17.87
N THR A 128 -8.62 0.27 -18.88
CA THR A 128 -9.92 -0.39 -18.77
C THR A 128 -9.80 -1.78 -19.37
N SER A 129 -10.08 -2.80 -18.56
CA SER A 129 -10.16 -4.19 -18.99
C SER A 129 -11.33 -4.40 -19.94
N ARG A 130 -11.18 -5.33 -20.89
CA ARG A 130 -12.25 -5.75 -21.81
C ARG A 130 -12.78 -7.10 -21.33
N GLY A 131 -14.08 -7.35 -21.45
CA GLY A 131 -14.67 -8.61 -21.00
C GLY A 131 -16.08 -8.40 -20.44
N LYS A 132 -16.65 -9.48 -19.93
CA LYS A 132 -17.95 -9.48 -19.22
C LYS A 132 -17.82 -9.81 -17.74
N GLU A 133 -16.74 -10.49 -17.37
CA GLU A 133 -16.42 -10.84 -16.00
C GLU A 133 -15.15 -10.10 -15.60
N PHE A 134 -15.16 -9.52 -14.42
CA PHE A 134 -14.03 -8.76 -13.87
C PHE A 134 -13.72 -9.18 -12.44
N HIS A 135 -14.62 -9.89 -11.75
CA HIS A 135 -14.49 -10.21 -10.35
C HIS A 135 -13.20 -11.01 -10.07
N PHE A 136 -12.36 -10.50 -9.18
CA PHE A 136 -11.11 -11.16 -8.82
C PHE A 136 -11.36 -12.26 -7.79
N GLY A 137 -11.41 -13.51 -8.25
CA GLY A 137 -11.49 -14.69 -7.40
C GLY A 137 -12.54 -14.59 -6.29
N ASN A 138 -12.23 -15.13 -5.11
CA ASN A 138 -12.95 -14.90 -3.86
C ASN A 138 -12.01 -15.13 -2.66
N LEU A 139 -12.33 -14.59 -1.48
CA LEU A 139 -11.43 -14.70 -0.32
C LEU A 139 -11.10 -16.16 0.08
N ALA A 140 -12.01 -17.10 -0.16
CA ALA A 140 -11.78 -18.51 0.16
C ALA A 140 -10.71 -19.14 -0.75
N THR A 141 -10.72 -18.83 -2.04
CA THR A 141 -9.81 -19.41 -3.04
C THR A 141 -8.54 -18.60 -3.24
N ASN A 142 -8.58 -17.27 -3.06
CA ASN A 142 -7.44 -16.40 -3.32
C ASN A 142 -6.18 -16.89 -2.62
N SER A 143 -5.05 -16.74 -3.28
CA SER A 143 -3.75 -16.93 -2.65
C SER A 143 -3.45 -15.80 -1.67
N ASP A 144 -2.53 -16.06 -0.75
CA ASP A 144 -1.94 -15.02 0.08
C ASP A 144 -1.21 -13.97 -0.78
N VAL A 145 -0.89 -12.82 -0.19
CA VAL A 145 -0.11 -11.78 -0.85
C VAL A 145 1.36 -12.04 -0.58
N PHE A 146 2.14 -12.20 -1.64
CA PHE A 146 3.58 -12.42 -1.57
C PHE A 146 4.33 -11.15 -1.95
N ILE A 147 5.30 -10.76 -1.13
CA ILE A 147 6.15 -9.58 -1.34
C ILE A 147 7.59 -10.01 -1.56
N GLY A 148 8.23 -9.42 -2.55
CA GLY A 148 9.66 -9.57 -2.82
C GLY A 148 10.12 -10.82 -3.55
N GLY A 149 9.24 -11.82 -3.64
CA GLY A 149 9.57 -13.12 -4.20
C GLY A 149 8.47 -14.14 -3.97
N MET A 150 8.70 -15.35 -4.49
CA MET A 150 7.79 -16.47 -4.34
C MET A 150 8.45 -17.61 -3.55
N PRO A 151 7.70 -18.32 -2.70
CA PRO A 151 8.21 -19.51 -2.03
C PRO A 151 8.73 -20.56 -3.03
N SER A 152 9.92 -21.10 -2.77
CA SER A 152 10.59 -22.02 -3.71
C SER A 152 9.84 -23.32 -3.96
N TRP A 153 8.93 -23.71 -3.05
CA TRP A 153 8.11 -24.91 -3.21
C TRP A 153 7.11 -24.81 -4.37
N TYR A 154 6.79 -23.60 -4.86
CA TYR A 154 5.98 -23.43 -6.08
C TYR A 154 6.68 -23.95 -7.34
N ASN A 155 8.01 -24.11 -7.34
CA ASN A 155 8.77 -24.59 -8.50
C ASN A 155 8.33 -25.98 -8.98
N THR A 156 7.76 -26.80 -8.10
CA THR A 156 7.20 -28.13 -8.44
C THR A 156 5.68 -28.14 -8.47
N ARG A 157 5.03 -26.99 -8.23
CA ARG A 157 3.57 -26.84 -8.11
C ARG A 157 3.04 -25.64 -8.92
N LEU A 158 3.53 -25.52 -10.16
CA LEU A 158 3.21 -24.40 -11.06
C LEU A 158 1.71 -24.27 -11.35
N THR A 159 0.96 -25.38 -11.30
CA THR A 159 -0.49 -25.41 -11.52
C THR A 159 -1.30 -24.74 -10.42
N LEU A 160 -0.66 -24.34 -9.31
CA LEU A 160 -1.28 -23.56 -8.24
C LEU A 160 -1.18 -22.04 -8.48
N LEU A 161 -0.59 -21.61 -9.60
CA LEU A 161 -0.38 -20.21 -9.94
C LEU A 161 -1.14 -19.85 -11.21
N ALA A 162 -1.89 -18.75 -11.17
CA ALA A 162 -2.55 -18.21 -12.36
C ALA A 162 -1.52 -17.67 -13.37
N LEU A 163 -0.35 -17.22 -12.88
CA LEU A 163 0.80 -16.85 -13.69
C LEU A 163 2.05 -17.66 -13.30
N PRO A 164 2.25 -18.86 -13.86
CA PRO A 164 3.41 -19.70 -13.52
C PRO A 164 4.77 -19.05 -13.76
N SER A 165 4.90 -18.11 -14.71
CA SER A 165 6.17 -17.45 -15.01
C SER A 165 6.73 -16.64 -13.84
N VAL A 166 5.89 -16.25 -12.88
CA VAL A 166 6.28 -15.43 -11.72
C VAL A 166 7.41 -16.07 -10.90
N ILE A 167 7.51 -17.40 -10.89
CA ILE A 167 8.55 -18.11 -10.13
C ILE A 167 9.97 -17.81 -10.64
N PHE A 168 10.10 -17.41 -11.92
CA PHE A 168 11.36 -17.09 -12.58
C PHE A 168 11.74 -15.60 -12.49
N GLU A 169 10.85 -14.76 -11.96
CA GLU A 169 11.15 -13.34 -11.79
C GLU A 169 12.28 -13.15 -10.77
N PRO A 170 13.23 -12.22 -11.03
CA PRO A 170 14.26 -11.87 -10.06
C PRO A 170 13.64 -11.48 -8.72
N ARG A 171 14.31 -11.83 -7.63
CA ARG A 171 13.84 -11.50 -6.28
C ARG A 171 14.18 -10.04 -5.98
N PHE A 172 13.28 -9.35 -5.32
CA PHE A 172 13.52 -7.98 -4.89
C PHE A 172 14.51 -7.97 -3.72
N GLY A 173 15.60 -7.23 -3.89
CA GLY A 173 16.46 -6.82 -2.79
C GLY A 173 16.20 -5.36 -2.46
N GLY A 174 15.86 -5.05 -1.21
CA GLY A 174 15.51 -3.69 -0.80
C GLY A 174 14.60 -3.65 0.41
N SER A 175 14.07 -2.47 0.70
CA SER A 175 13.20 -2.22 1.85
C SER A 175 11.76 -2.05 1.41
N ILE A 176 10.82 -2.61 2.20
CA ILE A 176 9.37 -2.43 2.04
C ILE A 176 8.75 -1.96 3.35
N ARG A 177 7.77 -1.06 3.27
CA ARG A 177 6.94 -0.63 4.41
C ARG A 177 5.52 -0.24 3.98
N ASN A 178 4.67 0.01 4.97
CA ASN A 178 3.33 0.57 4.79
C ASN A 178 2.44 -0.21 3.81
N LEU A 179 2.46 -1.55 3.92
CA LEU A 179 1.56 -2.40 3.15
C LEU A 179 0.12 -2.22 3.63
N VAL A 180 -0.72 -1.66 2.77
CA VAL A 180 -2.14 -1.37 3.04
C VAL A 180 -2.95 -1.90 1.86
N TYR A 181 -4.07 -2.55 2.12
CA TYR A 181 -5.01 -2.83 1.05
C TYR A 181 -6.46 -2.71 1.52
N ALA A 182 -7.31 -2.22 0.62
CA ALA A 182 -8.75 -2.20 0.77
C ALA A 182 -9.34 -3.35 -0.03
N SER A 183 -10.14 -4.17 0.65
CA SER A 183 -10.93 -5.22 0.00
C SER A 183 -12.21 -4.63 -0.60
N GLU A 184 -13.09 -5.48 -1.11
CA GLU A 184 -14.37 -5.10 -1.72
C GLU A 184 -15.30 -4.24 -0.84
N ASP A 185 -15.13 -4.31 0.49
CA ASP A 185 -15.82 -3.43 1.44
C ASP A 185 -15.34 -1.96 1.36
N GLY A 186 -14.29 -1.69 0.58
CA GLY A 186 -13.71 -0.37 0.39
C GLY A 186 -12.95 0.15 1.61
N VAL A 187 -12.73 -0.68 2.63
CA VAL A 187 -12.10 -0.28 3.89
C VAL A 187 -10.61 -0.64 3.84
N PRO A 188 -9.70 0.32 3.56
CA PRO A 188 -8.26 0.07 3.61
C PRO A 188 -7.81 -0.33 5.01
N ARG A 189 -7.05 -1.41 5.08
CA ARG A 189 -6.47 -1.96 6.30
C ARG A 189 -4.97 -2.08 6.12
N ARG A 190 -4.24 -1.50 7.06
CA ARG A 190 -2.80 -1.72 7.17
C ARG A 190 -2.55 -3.15 7.59
N GLN A 191 -1.62 -3.80 6.91
CA GLN A 191 -1.17 -5.13 7.29
C GLN A 191 -0.11 -5.00 8.38
N GLU A 192 -0.26 -5.79 9.43
CA GLU A 192 0.82 -6.00 10.39
C GLU A 192 2.03 -6.57 9.65
N MET A 193 3.22 -6.08 9.97
CA MET A 193 4.52 -6.59 9.51
C MET A 193 4.84 -7.98 10.09
N LYS A 194 3.91 -8.56 10.85
CA LYS A 194 3.89 -9.97 11.24
C LYS A 194 3.49 -10.85 10.05
N MET A 195 4.49 -11.17 9.24
CA MET A 195 4.37 -12.08 8.10
C MET A 195 3.88 -13.46 8.55
N LYS A 196 2.98 -14.08 7.77
CA LYS A 196 2.52 -15.47 8.01
C LYS A 196 3.67 -16.47 7.85
N ASP A 197 4.56 -16.19 6.90
CA ASP A 197 5.77 -16.94 6.60
C ASP A 197 6.74 -16.01 5.86
N PHE A 198 8.04 -16.29 5.96
CA PHE A 198 9.07 -15.49 5.30
C PHE A 198 10.40 -16.24 5.25
N LYS A 199 11.24 -15.86 4.28
CA LYS A 199 12.62 -16.31 4.20
C LYS A 199 13.48 -15.22 3.59
N GLY A 200 14.75 -15.12 4.00
CA GLY A 200 15.66 -14.08 3.51
C GLY A 200 15.16 -12.66 3.79
N VAL A 201 14.50 -12.46 4.94
CA VAL A 201 14.03 -11.17 5.45
C VAL A 201 14.83 -10.84 6.69
N ARG A 202 15.39 -9.64 6.74
CA ARG A 202 15.98 -9.06 7.95
C ARG A 202 15.00 -8.03 8.51
N GLY A 203 14.59 -8.23 9.77
CA GLY A 203 13.86 -7.21 10.51
C GLY A 203 14.84 -6.14 11.00
N ASN A 204 14.59 -4.88 10.67
CA ASN A 204 15.31 -3.77 11.29
C ASN A 204 14.32 -2.89 12.07
N SER A 205 14.32 -3.05 13.40
CA SER A 205 13.66 -2.22 14.43
C SER A 205 12.11 -2.07 14.33
N SER A 206 11.42 -2.11 15.50
CA SER A 206 9.95 -2.06 15.82
C SER A 206 9.01 -0.98 15.23
N ASP A 207 8.44 -1.19 14.04
CA ASP A 207 7.46 -0.30 13.38
C ASP A 207 6.70 0.70 14.28
N ALA A 208 6.81 2.02 14.05
CA ALA A 208 6.25 3.03 14.95
C ALA A 208 4.73 2.86 15.13
N CYS A 209 4.04 2.46 14.07
CA CYS A 209 2.61 2.15 14.09
C CYS A 209 2.26 0.85 14.85
N GLU A 210 3.19 -0.11 14.97
CA GLU A 210 2.98 -1.34 15.75
C GLU A 210 3.39 -1.17 17.22
N ASP A 211 4.42 -0.37 17.48
CA ASP A 211 4.91 -0.06 18.82
C ASP A 211 3.90 0.82 19.56
N HIS A 212 3.42 1.87 18.89
CA HIS A 212 2.38 2.75 19.41
C HIS A 212 1.67 3.47 18.25
N ASP A 213 0.51 2.96 17.83
CA ASP A 213 -0.36 3.63 16.86
C ASP A 213 -0.92 4.94 17.47
N PRO A 214 -0.52 6.13 16.98
CA PRO A 214 -1.05 7.39 17.51
C PRO A 214 -2.39 7.77 16.88
N CYS A 215 -2.83 7.09 15.81
CA CYS A 215 -4.00 7.47 15.04
C CYS A 215 -5.29 7.12 15.77
N GLN A 216 -6.17 8.11 15.90
CA GLN A 216 -7.47 7.95 16.53
C GLN A 216 -8.58 7.70 15.49
N HIS A 217 -9.75 7.29 15.97
CA HIS A 217 -10.98 7.15 15.17
C HIS A 217 -10.85 6.30 13.89
N GLY A 218 -9.96 5.30 13.92
CA GLY A 218 -9.74 4.39 12.79
C GLY A 218 -8.95 5.00 11.63
N GLY A 219 -8.16 6.05 11.87
CA GLY A 219 -7.15 6.53 10.93
C GLY A 219 -6.10 5.47 10.61
N ILE A 220 -5.53 5.53 9.40
CA ILE A 220 -4.43 4.63 9.02
C ILE A 220 -3.11 5.24 9.44
N CYS A 221 -2.38 4.53 10.29
CA CYS A 221 -1.01 4.91 10.64
C CYS A 221 -0.03 4.55 9.52
N ILE A 222 0.79 5.53 9.13
CA ILE A 222 1.83 5.41 8.12
C ILE A 222 3.17 5.76 8.75
N SER A 223 4.10 4.83 8.72
CA SER A 223 5.45 5.03 9.24
C SER A 223 6.29 5.79 8.20
N THR A 224 6.71 7.02 8.50
CA THR A 224 7.55 7.85 7.61
C THR A 224 8.92 8.12 8.21
N ASP A 225 9.81 8.71 7.40
CA ASP A 225 11.16 9.06 7.85
C ASP A 225 11.20 10.14 8.96
N SER A 226 10.10 10.87 9.14
CA SER A 226 9.97 11.92 10.16
C SER A 226 9.12 11.49 11.37
N GLY A 227 8.70 10.23 11.44
CA GLY A 227 7.79 9.69 12.46
C GLY A 227 6.46 9.16 11.88
N PRO A 228 5.57 8.59 12.72
CA PRO A 228 4.27 8.13 12.27
C PRO A 228 3.35 9.32 11.92
N ILE A 229 2.66 9.21 10.79
CA ILE A 229 1.60 10.14 10.37
C ILE A 229 0.27 9.38 10.21
N CYS A 230 -0.86 10.09 10.24
CA CYS A 230 -2.18 9.47 10.11
C CYS A 230 -2.91 9.94 8.85
N GLU A 231 -3.45 8.98 8.09
CA GLU A 231 -4.46 9.24 7.07
C GLU A 231 -5.86 9.09 7.69
N CYS A 232 -6.55 10.21 7.88
CA CYS A 232 -7.88 10.24 8.48
C CYS A 232 -8.94 9.77 7.49
N ARG A 233 -9.51 8.60 7.77
CA ARG A 233 -10.51 7.97 6.92
C ARG A 233 -11.93 8.43 7.19
N ASN A 234 -12.21 8.72 8.45
CA ASN A 234 -13.48 9.30 8.81
C ASN A 234 -13.43 10.80 8.48
N LEU A 235 -14.29 11.23 7.55
CA LEU A 235 -14.41 12.63 7.13
C LEU A 235 -15.02 13.52 8.21
N ASP A 236 -15.41 12.95 9.35
CA ASP A 236 -15.81 13.69 10.53
C ASP A 236 -14.61 14.01 11.43
N TYR A 237 -13.38 13.58 11.08
CA TYR A 237 -12.20 13.79 11.89
C TYR A 237 -11.00 14.33 11.09
N GLU A 238 -10.26 15.24 11.71
CA GLU A 238 -9.04 15.86 11.20
C GLU A 238 -7.97 15.97 12.30
N GLY A 239 -6.85 16.61 11.97
CA GLY A 239 -5.69 16.75 12.87
C GLY A 239 -4.53 15.85 12.44
N ALA A 240 -3.41 15.98 13.15
CA ALA A 240 -2.20 15.22 12.81
C ALA A 240 -2.37 13.71 13.08
N TYR A 241 -3.26 13.38 14.02
CA TYR A 241 -3.53 12.04 14.50
C TYR A 241 -5.03 11.69 14.47
N CYS A 242 -5.82 12.40 13.65
CA CYS A 242 -7.27 12.22 13.53
C CYS A 242 -8.02 12.43 14.86
N GLU A 243 -7.49 13.30 15.72
CA GLU A 243 -7.97 13.54 17.08
C GLU A 243 -9.08 14.60 17.18
N LYS A 244 -9.30 15.38 16.12
CA LYS A 244 -10.24 16.52 16.12
C LYS A 244 -11.49 16.18 15.33
N GLU A 245 -12.66 16.35 15.93
CA GLU A 245 -13.92 16.30 15.18
C GLU A 245 -14.06 17.52 14.26
N LEU A 246 -14.39 17.28 13.00
CA LEU A 246 -14.73 18.29 12.02
C LEU A 246 -16.09 18.88 12.39
N LYS A 247 -16.08 20.15 12.80
CA LYS A 247 -17.31 20.90 13.02
C LYS A 247 -17.97 21.15 11.68
N ILE A 248 -19.10 20.50 11.43
CA ILE A 248 -19.98 20.86 10.32
C ILE A 248 -20.32 22.34 10.49
N LYS A 249 -19.85 23.19 9.58
CA LYS A 249 -20.41 24.53 9.45
C LYS A 249 -21.82 24.33 8.94
N GLU A 250 -22.81 24.43 9.82
CA GLU A 250 -24.20 24.59 9.39
C GLU A 250 -24.22 25.74 8.38
N TYR A 251 -24.57 25.40 7.15
CA TYR A 251 -24.87 26.42 6.16
C TYR A 251 -26.23 26.98 6.59
N ASP A 252 -26.22 28.14 7.25
CA ASP A 252 -27.45 28.86 7.56
C ASP A 252 -28.18 29.13 6.24
N GLU A 253 -29.29 28.41 6.05
CA GLU A 253 -30.21 28.53 4.92
C GLU A 253 -30.88 29.94 4.87
N ASP A 254 -30.63 30.78 5.88
CA ASP A 254 -31.15 32.13 6.02
C ASP A 254 -30.25 33.23 5.40
N SER A 255 -29.15 32.85 4.73
CA SER A 255 -28.17 33.80 4.18
C SER A 255 -28.19 33.97 2.65
N SER A 256 -29.23 33.51 1.95
CA SER A 256 -29.44 33.80 0.52
C SER A 256 -30.77 34.52 0.24
N PRO A 257 -30.77 35.84 -0.04
CA PRO A 257 -32.00 36.58 -0.37
C PRO A 257 -32.57 36.30 -1.77
N TYR A 258 -32.13 35.24 -2.49
CA TYR A 258 -32.41 35.09 -3.92
C TYR A 258 -32.96 33.73 -4.39
N MET A 259 -33.57 32.91 -3.54
CA MET A 259 -34.19 31.67 -4.03
C MET A 259 -35.48 31.25 -3.32
N THR A 260 -36.46 32.16 -3.26
CA THR A 260 -37.86 31.79 -2.95
C THR A 260 -38.83 32.47 -3.90
N ARG A 261 -38.87 32.05 -5.18
CA ARG A 261 -40.04 32.34 -6.03
C ARG A 261 -40.16 31.56 -7.34
N ILE A 262 -39.96 30.24 -7.37
CA ILE A 262 -40.66 29.40 -8.37
C ILE A 262 -40.98 28.06 -7.73
N LEU A 263 -42.10 27.95 -7.01
CA LEU A 263 -42.90 26.72 -6.83
C LEU A 263 -44.17 27.10 -6.01
N SER A 264 -45.01 27.99 -6.55
CA SER A 264 -46.36 28.22 -5.99
C SER A 264 -47.39 28.59 -7.05
N ASP A 265 -47.26 28.05 -8.27
CA ASP A 265 -48.23 28.29 -9.35
C ASP A 265 -48.74 27.01 -10.05
N VAL A 266 -48.72 25.87 -9.33
CA VAL A 266 -49.35 24.60 -9.81
C VAL A 266 -50.36 24.06 -8.78
N ARG A 267 -50.92 24.92 -7.93
CA ARG A 267 -52.03 24.51 -7.05
C ARG A 267 -53.05 25.61 -6.80
N SER A 268 -53.55 26.22 -7.88
CA SER A 268 -54.82 26.95 -7.86
C SER A 268 -55.31 27.26 -9.29
N LYS A 269 -55.72 26.23 -10.03
CA LYS A 269 -56.87 26.21 -10.96
C LYS A 269 -56.95 24.86 -11.66
#